data_AF-A0A7W1XV87-F1
#
_entry.id   AF-A0A7W1XV87-F1
#
_cell.length_a   1.000
_cell.length_b   1.000
_cell.length_c   1.000
_cell.angle_alpha   90.00
_cell.angle_beta   90.00
_cell.angle_gamma   90.00
#
_symmetry.space_group_name_H-M   'P 1'
#
loop_
_entity.id
_entity.type
_entity.pdbx_description
1 polymer ?
#
loop_
_entity_poly.entity_id
_entity_poly.type
_entity_poly.pdbx_seq_one_letter_code
_entity_poly.pdbx_strand_id
1 'polypeptide(L)'
;MELKILVEGKEEIEHFLSIVQLGILEALEEKIMTIEEAEGYLFNPYSVEKLEELGIDQRVIDIVSLGCELEDVQSLIPDKLFTTIKKLKEETSRNLQVLPKPSLPVNKLIKNN
;
A
#
# COMPACT_ATOMS: atom_id res chain seq x y z
N MET A 1 19.65 -9.51 -9.54
CA MET A 1 19.80 -9.59 -8.07
C MET A 1 18.41 -9.75 -7.50
N GLU A 2 18.20 -10.58 -6.48
CA GLU A 2 16.89 -10.84 -5.88
C GLU A 2 16.95 -10.47 -4.40
N LEU A 3 15.97 -9.69 -3.92
CA LEU A 3 15.77 -9.38 -2.51
C LEU A 3 14.42 -9.95 -2.09
N LYS A 4 14.39 -10.74 -1.02
CA LYS A 4 13.15 -11.28 -0.43
C LYS A 4 12.88 -10.59 0.89
N ILE A 5 11.66 -10.06 1.02
CA ILE A 5 11.13 -9.54 2.28
C ILE A 5 10.15 -10.57 2.81
N LEU A 6 10.38 -11.04 4.04
CA LEU A 6 9.49 -11.98 4.71
C LEU A 6 8.78 -11.28 5.86
N VAL A 7 7.46 -11.34 5.86
CA VAL A 7 6.57 -10.81 6.90
C VAL A 7 5.60 -11.92 7.28
N GLU A 8 5.45 -12.17 8.57
CA GLU A 8 4.67 -13.31 9.10
C GLU A 8 3.62 -12.80 10.08
N GLY A 9 2.43 -13.40 10.06
CA GLY A 9 1.32 -12.97 10.92
C GLY A 9 0.50 -11.85 10.29
N LYS A 10 -0.82 -11.98 10.42
CA LYS A 10 -1.78 -11.11 9.73
C LYS A 10 -1.59 -9.64 10.10
N GLU A 11 -1.48 -9.33 11.39
CA GLU A 11 -1.34 -7.97 11.90
C GLU A 11 -0.03 -7.31 11.46
N GLU A 12 1.06 -8.08 11.39
CA GLU A 12 2.36 -7.59 10.93
C GLU A 12 2.34 -7.31 9.42
N ILE A 13 1.74 -8.22 8.64
CA ILE A 13 1.55 -8.04 7.20
C ILE A 13 0.72 -6.78 6.92
N GLU A 14 -0.40 -6.60 7.62
CA GLU A 14 -1.27 -5.42 7.50
C GLU A 14 -0.50 -4.11 7.79
N HIS A 15 0.27 -4.08 8.89
CA HIS A 15 1.09 -2.91 9.23
C HIS A 15 2.19 -2.66 8.19
N PHE A 16 2.89 -3.70 7.76
CA PHE A 16 3.95 -3.58 6.76
C PHE A 16 3.39 -3.04 5.43
N LEU A 17 2.27 -3.59 4.96
CA LEU A 17 1.59 -3.13 3.75
C LEU A 17 1.14 -1.68 3.89
N SER A 18 0.53 -1.28 5.01
CA SER A 18 0.17 0.12 5.25
C SER A 18 1.36 1.07 5.24
N ILE A 19 2.52 0.65 5.75
CA ILE A 19 3.75 1.45 5.67
C ILE A 19 4.24 1.59 4.23
N VAL A 20 4.21 0.49 3.44
CA VAL A 20 4.55 0.53 2.02
C VAL A 20 3.58 1.43 1.25
N GLN A 21 2.27 1.33 1.50
CA GLN A 21 1.24 2.20 0.94
C GLN A 21 1.52 3.68 1.24
N LEU A 22 1.86 4.03 2.49
CA LEU A 22 2.23 5.39 2.86
C LEU A 22 3.46 5.88 2.09
N GLY A 23 4.49 5.04 1.96
CA GLY A 23 5.70 5.38 1.21
C GLY A 23 5.44 5.63 -0.27
N ILE A 24 4.63 4.77 -0.91
CA ILE A 24 4.22 4.93 -2.31
C ILE A 24 3.39 6.21 -2.47
N LEU A 25 2.37 6.43 -1.63
CA LEU A 25 1.50 7.60 -1.71
C LEU A 25 2.25 8.91 -1.46
N GLU A 26 3.21 8.93 -0.53
CA GLU A 26 4.11 10.07 -0.33
C GLU A 26 4.94 10.35 -1.58
N ALA A 27 5.55 9.32 -2.18
CA ALA A 27 6.37 9.47 -3.38
C ALA A 27 5.54 9.95 -4.58
N LEU A 28 4.28 9.50 -4.70
CA LEU A 28 3.34 9.99 -5.70
C LEU A 28 2.94 11.46 -5.44
N GLU A 29 2.63 11.83 -4.20
CA GLU A 29 2.24 13.20 -3.82
C GLU A 29 3.36 14.20 -4.12
N GLU A 30 4.60 13.83 -3.80
CA GLU A 30 5.81 14.63 -4.06
C GLU A 30 6.31 14.53 -5.52
N LYS A 31 5.60 13.77 -6.38
CA LYS A 31 5.95 13.54 -7.80
C LYS A 31 7.35 12.95 -8.01
N ILE A 32 7.82 12.16 -7.04
CA ILE A 32 9.08 11.42 -7.08
C ILE A 32 8.90 10.09 -7.83
N MET A 33 7.68 9.55 -7.83
CA MET A 33 7.29 8.28 -8.45
C MET A 33 6.12 8.50 -9.43
N THR A 34 6.05 7.71 -10.50
CA THR A 34 4.91 7.68 -11.44
C THR A 34 3.82 6.70 -10.98
N ILE A 35 2.61 6.84 -11.53
CA ILE A 35 1.52 5.90 -11.24
C ILE A 35 1.88 4.49 -11.75
N GLU A 36 2.47 4.39 -12.95
CA GLU A 36 2.95 3.12 -13.52
C GLU A 36 3.98 2.41 -12.61
N GLU A 37 4.89 3.16 -11.98
CA GLU A 37 5.81 2.60 -10.99
C GLU A 37 5.06 2.07 -9.76
N ALA A 38 4.08 2.82 -9.25
CA ALA A 38 3.26 2.41 -8.11
C ALA A 38 2.43 1.15 -8.40
N GLU A 39 1.89 1.03 -9.61
CA GLU A 39 1.20 -0.17 -10.10
C GLU A 39 2.15 -1.37 -10.18
N GLY A 40 3.37 -1.15 -10.70
CA GLY A 40 4.42 -2.17 -10.77
C GLY A 40 4.82 -2.73 -9.40
N TYR A 41 4.60 -1.97 -8.31
CA TYR A 41 4.90 -2.40 -6.95
C TYR A 41 3.70 -2.99 -6.19
N LEU A 42 2.58 -2.26 -6.08
CA LEU A 42 1.49 -2.61 -5.18
C LEU A 42 0.10 -2.31 -5.72
N PHE A 43 -0.10 -1.16 -6.36
CA PHE A 43 -1.44 -0.70 -6.77
C PHE A 43 -1.91 -1.35 -8.08
N ASN A 44 -2.07 -2.67 -8.06
CA ASN A 44 -2.54 -3.43 -9.21
C ASN A 44 -3.60 -4.47 -8.83
N PRO A 45 -4.44 -4.93 -9.77
CA PRO A 45 -5.51 -5.89 -9.49
C PRO A 45 -5.03 -7.22 -8.92
N TYR A 46 -3.83 -7.68 -9.32
CA TYR A 46 -3.26 -8.92 -8.82
C TYR A 46 -2.93 -8.83 -7.31
N SER A 47 -2.40 -7.69 -6.86
CA SER A 47 -2.18 -7.42 -5.44
C SER A 47 -3.50 -7.44 -4.67
N VAL A 48 -4.58 -6.83 -5.19
CA VAL A 48 -5.91 -6.85 -4.57
C VAL A 48 -6.38 -8.29 -4.35
N GLU A 49 -6.41 -9.09 -5.42
CA GLU A 49 -6.83 -10.51 -5.38
C GLU A 49 -6.03 -11.31 -4.34
N LYS A 50 -4.70 -11.14 -4.32
CA LYS A 50 -3.84 -11.86 -3.38
C LYS A 50 -4.07 -11.44 -1.93
N LEU A 51 -4.33 -10.18 -1.67
CA LEU A 51 -4.62 -9.70 -0.31
C LEU A 51 -5.99 -10.19 0.19
N GLU A 52 -6.98 -10.26 -0.69
CA GLU A 52 -8.28 -10.87 -0.40
C GLU A 52 -8.15 -12.36 -0.06
N GLU A 53 -7.41 -13.13 -0.86
CA GLU A 53 -7.11 -14.55 -0.59
C GLU A 53 -6.44 -14.78 0.76
N LEU A 54 -5.53 -13.86 1.15
CA LEU A 54 -4.84 -13.90 2.44
C LEU A 54 -5.72 -13.45 3.62
N GLY A 55 -6.94 -12.96 3.36
CA GLY A 55 -7.87 -12.49 4.37
C GLY A 55 -7.36 -11.25 5.13
N ILE A 56 -6.60 -10.39 4.43
CA ILE A 56 -6.12 -9.11 4.95
C ILE A 56 -7.30 -8.19 5.27
N ASP A 57 -7.15 -7.31 6.26
CA ASP A 57 -8.17 -6.34 6.61
C ASP A 57 -8.63 -5.51 5.40
N GLN A 58 -9.94 -5.43 5.20
CA GLN A 58 -10.55 -4.76 4.05
C GLN A 58 -10.08 -3.31 3.90
N ARG A 59 -9.82 -2.61 5.02
CA ARG A 59 -9.33 -1.22 4.98
C ARG A 59 -7.98 -1.08 4.30
N VAL A 60 -7.13 -2.12 4.37
CA VAL A 60 -5.84 -2.14 3.67
C VAL A 60 -6.04 -2.45 2.19
N ILE A 61 -6.94 -3.39 1.87
CA ILE A 61 -7.28 -3.78 0.50
C ILE A 61 -7.91 -2.61 -0.26
N ASP A 62 -8.82 -1.87 0.36
CA ASP A 62 -9.50 -0.73 -0.23
C ASP A 62 -8.52 0.36 -0.68
N ILE A 63 -7.44 0.60 0.07
CA ILE A 63 -6.37 1.52 -0.34
C ILE A 63 -5.65 1.02 -1.59
N VAL A 64 -5.36 -0.28 -1.69
CA VAL A 64 -4.73 -0.85 -2.89
C VAL A 64 -5.67 -0.72 -4.08
N SER A 65 -6.94 -1.09 -3.89
CA SER A 65 -7.95 -1.02 -4.94
C SER A 65 -8.16 0.41 -5.44
N LEU A 66 -8.28 1.40 -4.55
CA LEU A 66 -8.39 2.80 -4.94
C LEU A 66 -7.10 3.35 -5.56
N GLY A 67 -5.95 2.79 -5.18
CA GLY A 67 -4.66 3.08 -5.80
C GLY A 67 -4.62 2.68 -7.28
N CYS A 68 -5.25 1.55 -7.66
CA CYS A 68 -5.37 1.11 -9.05
C CYS A 68 -6.11 2.12 -9.94
N GLU A 69 -7.03 2.90 -9.35
CA GLU A 69 -7.87 3.86 -10.08
C GLU A 69 -7.15 5.22 -10.33
N LEU A 70 -5.91 5.39 -9.86
CA LEU A 70 -5.21 6.67 -9.96
C LEU A 70 -4.90 7.06 -11.41
N GLU A 71 -4.64 6.10 -12.30
CA GLU A 71 -4.43 6.37 -13.74
C GLU A 71 -5.70 6.99 -14.36
N ASP A 72 -6.88 6.46 -14.02
CA ASP A 72 -8.16 6.99 -14.47
C ASP A 72 -8.44 8.39 -13.90
N VAL A 73 -8.09 8.63 -12.64
CA VAL A 73 -8.18 9.98 -12.06
C VAL A 73 -7.26 10.95 -12.80
N GLN A 74 -6.04 10.54 -13.13
CA GLN A 74 -5.10 11.38 -13.88
C GLN A 74 -5.61 11.69 -15.29
N SER A 75 -6.19 10.71 -15.98
CA SER A 75 -6.60 10.85 -17.39
C SER A 75 -7.94 11.58 -17.54
N LEU A 76 -8.91 11.31 -16.66
CA LEU A 76 -10.28 11.85 -16.75
C LEU A 76 -10.45 13.17 -16.01
N ILE A 77 -9.82 13.33 -14.85
CA ILE A 77 -10.01 14.46 -13.92
C ILE A 77 -8.69 14.89 -13.25
N PRO A 78 -7.66 15.30 -14.02
CA PRO A 78 -6.31 15.54 -13.51
C PRO A 78 -6.23 16.53 -12.34
N ASP A 79 -7.11 17.53 -12.30
CA ASP A 79 -7.18 18.52 -11.22
C ASP A 79 -7.53 17.90 -9.84
N LYS A 80 -8.07 16.67 -9.82
CA LYS A 80 -8.40 15.94 -8.59
C LYS A 80 -7.28 15.02 -8.14
N LEU A 81 -6.32 14.67 -9.00
CA LEU A 81 -5.29 13.66 -8.72
C LEU A 81 -4.56 13.91 -7.41
N PHE A 82 -4.02 15.12 -7.23
CA PHE A 82 -3.30 15.50 -6.00
C PHE A 82 -4.17 15.33 -4.75
N THR A 83 -5.43 15.79 -4.81
CA THR A 83 -6.35 15.66 -3.68
C THR A 83 -6.76 14.22 -3.40
N THR A 84 -6.82 13.36 -4.42
CA THR A 84 -7.11 11.93 -4.27
C THR A 84 -5.95 11.22 -3.59
N ILE A 85 -4.72 11.41 -4.07
CA ILE A 85 -3.50 10.82 -3.45
C ILE A 85 -3.41 11.23 -1.98
N LYS A 86 -3.58 12.53 -1.68
CA LYS A 86 -3.55 13.04 -0.31
C LYS A 86 -4.61 12.39 0.59
N LYS A 87 -5.84 12.22 0.08
CA LYS A 87 -6.92 11.54 0.84
C LYS A 87 -6.58 10.09 1.12
N LEU A 88 -6.06 9.36 0.14
CA LEU A 88 -5.61 7.98 0.33
C LEU A 88 -4.51 7.92 1.40
N LYS A 89 -3.53 8.84 1.36
CA LYS A 89 -2.45 8.89 2.38
C LYS A 89 -3.00 9.13 3.79
N GLU A 90 -3.94 10.05 3.93
CA GLU A 90 -4.59 10.33 5.21
C GLU A 90 -5.44 9.15 5.71
N GLU A 91 -6.11 8.45 4.80
CA GLU A 91 -6.90 7.26 5.11
C GLU A 91 -6.03 6.08 5.52
N THR A 92 -4.94 5.79 4.79
CA THR A 92 -3.94 4.79 5.18
C THR A 92 -3.37 5.07 6.57
N SER A 93 -3.07 6.34 6.87
CA SER A 93 -2.59 6.75 8.20
C SER A 93 -3.62 6.47 9.29
N ARG A 94 -4.90 6.75 9.03
CA ARG A 94 -6.01 6.44 9.95
C ARG A 94 -6.16 4.94 10.12
N ASN A 95 -6.11 4.16 9.04
CA ASN A 95 -6.20 2.70 9.07
C ASN A 95 -5.12 2.11 9.97
N LEU A 96 -3.86 2.55 9.81
CA LEU A 96 -2.73 2.11 10.62
C LEU A 96 -2.89 2.40 12.14
N GLN A 97 -3.62 3.46 12.49
CA GLN A 97 -3.91 3.77 13.90
C GLN A 97 -4.92 2.79 14.52
N VAL A 98 -5.88 2.31 13.73
CA VAL A 98 -7.00 1.48 14.22
C VAL A 98 -6.84 -0.01 13.95
N LEU A 99 -5.85 -0.42 13.14
CA LEU A 99 -5.51 -1.82 12.94
C LEU A 99 -5.02 -2.45 14.27
N PRO A 100 -5.32 -3.74 14.52
CA PRO A 100 -4.80 -4.45 15.68
C PRO A 100 -3.28 -4.37 15.73
N LYS A 101 -2.72 -4.02 16.90
CA LYS A 101 -1.27 -3.86 17.02
C LYS A 101 -0.59 -5.23 16.89
N PRO A 102 0.43 -5.38 16.01
CA PRO A 102 1.18 -6.61 15.92
C PRO A 102 2.02 -6.77 17.20
N SER A 103 2.37 -8.02 17.51
CA SER A 103 3.54 -8.25 18.36
C SER A 103 4.74 -7.57 17.71
N LEU A 104 5.67 -7.04 18.52
CA LEU A 104 6.87 -6.41 17.97
C LEU A 104 7.56 -7.38 16.99
N PRO A 105 7.90 -6.94 15.78
CA PRO A 105 8.60 -7.77 14.81
C PRO A 105 9.98 -8.09 15.37
N VAL A 106 10.13 -9.29 15.94
CA VAL A 106 11.40 -9.78 16.51
C VAL A 106 12.31 -10.37 15.43
N ASN A 107 11.72 -10.79 14.30
CA ASN A 107 12.44 -11.27 13.14
C ASN A 107 12.80 -10.09 12.23
N LYS A 108 14.02 -10.10 11.67
CA LYS A 108 14.41 -9.13 10.65
C LYS A 108 13.65 -9.41 9.35
N LEU A 109 13.17 -8.35 8.70
CA LEU A 109 12.47 -8.37 7.41
C LEU A 109 13.30 -8.97 6.27
N ILE A 110 14.62 -8.73 6.32
CA ILE A 110 15.60 -9.27 5.37
C ILE A 110 16.34 -10.40 6.06
N LYS A 111 16.19 -11.62 5.53
CA LYS A 111 16.95 -12.80 5.93
C LYS A 111 17.89 -13.17 4.79
N ASN A 112 19.15 -13.43 5.11
CA ASN A 112 20.03 -14.14 4.19
C ASN A 112 19.64 -15.62 4.25
N ASN A 113 19.41 -16.24 3.10
CA ASN A 113 19.34 -17.70 3.00
C ASN A 113 20.70 -18.31 3.33
#